data_AF-A0A965NKN5-F1
#
_entry.id   AF-A0A965NKN5-F1
#
_cell.length_a   1.000
_cell.length_b   1.000
_cell.length_c   1.000
_cell.angle_alpha   90.00
_cell.angle_beta   90.00
_cell.angle_gamma   90.00
#
_symmetry.space_group_name_H-M   'P 1'
#
loop_
_entity.id
_entity.type
_entity.pdbx_description
1 polymer ?
#
loop_
_entity_poly.entity_id
_entity_poly.type
_entity_poly.pdbx_seq_one_letter_code
_entity_poly.pdbx_strand_id
1 'polypeptide(L)'
;IAANNGGAGNASEGPVGFMVYDSGNVTVQFCEAYGNKAKYQDGDGFDFDLGTYDSVMQYNYSHDNYGAGYLLSTDGVLNKWSGNIIRYNISQNDGNGGKMGGIHFYSPGTIAPLTNSHVYNNTIYSNLSPVVWFYDFASMSGVKVRNNIFVTTNGQPIIKYQVQTTAPSTAQCQFQGNNYWSTGFALNIAGYTSLAAWRTGKGQEKNGTADVGFNVDPMLTLPGGGIAINDSSKFYTLDAYKLQGVSPMINAGLNLSTLFAINPGSQDFYGTALPQGGAYDVGAMEYYTVTSTPPGAPIAPSLTNVTTNSLTLNWIDGSADESGFNIERSTDGVNYLPLVTVGANIVSYTNTGLTANTTYYYRVRAYNNVGTSAWATVSGKTLNVTAPAAPTGLKATAGTKQIALTSRTTYYYVVSAVNAGGESPNSAKVSATAK
;
A
#
# COMPACT_ATOMS: atom_id res chain seq x y z
N ILE A 1 5.25 -11.87 12.55
CA ILE A 1 3.93 -12.49 12.32
C ILE A 1 3.77 -13.61 13.35
N ALA A 2 2.65 -13.66 14.07
CA ALA A 2 2.28 -14.77 14.95
C ALA A 2 0.87 -15.23 14.56
N ALA A 3 0.74 -16.41 13.96
CA ALA A 3 -0.50 -16.78 13.29
C ALA A 3 -0.91 -18.23 13.54
N ASN A 4 -2.22 -18.44 13.70
CA ASN A 4 -2.83 -19.75 13.87
C ASN A 4 -2.21 -20.57 15.02
N ASN A 5 -1.73 -19.89 16.07
CA ASN A 5 -1.17 -20.57 17.22
C ASN A 5 -2.28 -21.31 17.98
N GLY A 6 -1.97 -22.50 18.51
CA GLY A 6 -2.89 -23.25 19.38
C GLY A 6 -3.91 -24.10 18.62
N GLY A 7 -5.11 -24.27 19.20
CA GLY A 7 -6.22 -25.03 18.61
C GLY A 7 -6.17 -26.57 18.76
N ALA A 8 -4.99 -27.16 18.99
CA ALA A 8 -4.84 -28.59 19.33
C ALA A 8 -4.41 -28.84 20.79
N GLY A 9 -4.14 -27.77 21.55
CA GLY A 9 -3.72 -27.83 22.94
C GLY A 9 -4.89 -28.08 23.90
N ASN A 10 -4.60 -28.76 25.01
CA ASN A 10 -5.54 -28.95 26.13
C ASN A 10 -5.25 -28.02 27.32
N ALA A 11 -4.35 -27.05 27.15
CA ALA A 11 -4.02 -26.08 28.18
C ALA A 11 -5.25 -25.25 28.58
N SER A 12 -5.32 -24.88 29.86
CA SER A 12 -6.35 -24.00 30.43
C SER A 12 -6.18 -22.54 29.99
N GLU A 13 -4.98 -22.17 29.60
CA GLU A 13 -4.52 -20.83 29.25
C GLU A 13 -3.62 -20.92 28.01
N GLY A 14 -3.53 -19.82 27.28
CA GLY A 14 -2.79 -19.67 26.05
C GLY A 14 -3.38 -20.40 24.84
N PRO A 15 -2.75 -20.20 23.67
CA PRO A 15 -1.57 -19.37 23.42
C PRO A 15 -1.91 -17.89 23.16
N VAL A 16 -0.91 -17.04 23.29
CA VAL A 16 -0.91 -15.63 22.89
C VAL A 16 0.03 -15.43 21.70
N GLY A 17 -0.30 -14.53 20.78
CA GLY A 17 0.56 -14.20 19.64
C GLY A 17 1.86 -13.50 20.08
N PHE A 18 1.75 -12.29 20.62
CA PHE A 18 2.86 -11.53 21.19
C PHE A 18 2.55 -11.11 22.62
N MET A 19 3.36 -11.58 23.57
CA MET A 19 3.20 -11.26 24.98
C MET A 19 4.40 -10.46 25.49
N VAL A 20 4.13 -9.39 26.22
CA VAL A 20 5.07 -8.73 27.12
C VAL A 20 4.62 -9.04 28.53
N TYR A 21 5.48 -9.69 29.30
CA TYR A 21 5.17 -10.15 30.64
C TYR A 21 6.16 -9.53 31.62
N ASP A 22 5.64 -8.84 32.65
CA ASP A 22 6.43 -8.31 33.76
C ASP A 22 7.70 -7.55 33.34
N SER A 23 7.56 -6.69 32.32
CA SER A 23 8.70 -6.05 31.63
C SER A 23 8.47 -4.55 31.37
N GLY A 24 9.55 -3.77 31.45
CA GLY A 24 9.50 -2.31 31.25
C GLY A 24 10.15 -1.84 29.95
N ASN A 25 9.70 -0.70 29.41
CA ASN A 25 10.32 -0.03 28.26
C ASN A 25 10.37 -0.89 26.98
N VAL A 26 9.39 -1.76 26.79
CA VAL A 26 9.30 -2.62 25.61
C VAL A 26 8.51 -1.91 24.51
N THR A 27 8.98 -1.99 23.26
CA THR A 27 8.20 -1.55 22.10
C THR A 27 7.84 -2.74 21.23
N VAL A 28 6.54 -2.96 21.04
CA VAL A 28 5.97 -3.95 20.10
C VAL A 28 5.39 -3.18 18.92
N GLN A 29 6.01 -3.32 17.75
CA GLN A 29 5.58 -2.58 16.57
C GLN A 29 5.74 -3.34 15.26
N PHE A 30 4.94 -2.98 14.25
CA PHE A 30 4.96 -3.58 12.92
C PHE A 30 4.80 -5.10 12.96
N CYS A 31 3.91 -5.59 13.82
CA CYS A 31 3.60 -6.99 13.98
C CYS A 31 2.17 -7.29 13.52
N GLU A 32 1.97 -8.50 13.00
CA GLU A 32 0.65 -9.05 12.67
C GLU A 32 0.39 -10.29 13.53
N ALA A 33 -0.78 -10.35 14.16
CA ALA A 33 -1.20 -11.50 14.94
C ALA A 33 -2.62 -11.93 14.57
N TYR A 34 -2.81 -13.18 14.16
CA TYR A 34 -4.14 -13.62 13.71
C TYR A 34 -4.46 -15.10 13.88
N GLY A 35 -5.75 -15.41 14.01
CA GLY A 35 -6.23 -16.79 14.05
C GLY A 35 -5.73 -17.60 15.24
N ASN A 36 -5.19 -16.96 16.29
CA ASN A 36 -4.78 -17.64 17.51
C ASN A 36 -5.99 -18.26 18.20
N LYS A 37 -5.84 -19.47 18.74
CA LYS A 37 -6.94 -20.29 19.26
C LYS A 37 -6.63 -20.81 20.66
N ALA A 38 -7.55 -20.55 21.58
CA ALA A 38 -7.52 -21.15 22.91
C ALA A 38 -8.79 -21.97 23.18
N LYS A 39 -8.68 -22.92 24.12
CA LYS A 39 -9.82 -23.76 24.52
C LYS A 39 -10.65 -23.12 25.63
N TYR A 40 -10.01 -22.38 26.54
CA TYR A 40 -10.68 -21.82 27.70
C TYR A 40 -10.41 -20.32 27.89
N GLN A 41 -9.16 -19.90 28.05
CA GLN A 41 -8.75 -18.51 28.29
C GLN A 41 -7.68 -18.07 27.28
N ASP A 42 -7.47 -16.77 27.16
CA ASP A 42 -6.50 -16.14 26.25
C ASP A 42 -6.85 -16.36 24.77
N GLY A 43 -5.86 -16.72 23.94
CA GLY A 43 -6.02 -16.80 22.49
C GLY A 43 -5.76 -15.46 21.81
N ASP A 44 -5.10 -14.53 22.48
CA ASP A 44 -4.96 -13.13 22.09
C ASP A 44 -3.99 -12.94 20.93
N GLY A 45 -4.17 -11.83 20.21
CA GLY A 45 -3.19 -11.35 19.25
C GLY A 45 -1.97 -10.78 19.97
N PHE A 46 -2.21 -9.82 20.85
CA PHE A 46 -1.19 -9.10 21.61
C PHE A 46 -1.59 -8.95 23.07
N ASP A 47 -0.62 -9.06 23.97
CA ASP A 47 -0.84 -9.03 25.40
C ASP A 47 0.24 -8.25 26.14
N PHE A 48 -0.18 -7.18 26.82
CA PHE A 48 0.61 -6.53 27.86
C PHE A 48 0.12 -7.05 29.21
N ASP A 49 0.83 -8.07 29.68
CA ASP A 49 0.46 -8.87 30.82
C ASP A 49 1.27 -8.49 32.06
N LEU A 50 0.65 -8.70 33.22
CA LEU A 50 1.19 -8.52 34.55
C LEU A 50 2.08 -7.28 34.70
N GLY A 51 3.24 -7.29 35.34
CA GLY A 51 3.99 -6.06 35.63
C GLY A 51 4.62 -5.31 34.44
N THR A 52 3.92 -5.21 33.31
CA THR A 52 4.32 -4.43 32.15
C THR A 52 4.17 -2.94 32.41
N TYR A 53 5.24 -2.17 32.22
CA TYR A 53 5.22 -0.72 32.44
C TYR A 53 6.01 0.06 31.39
N ASP A 54 5.65 1.34 31.21
CA ASP A 54 6.31 2.30 30.32
C ASP A 54 6.61 1.72 28.92
N SER A 55 5.71 0.85 28.44
CA SER A 55 5.87 0.09 27.19
C SER A 55 4.90 0.58 26.12
N VAL A 56 5.23 0.35 24.85
CA VAL A 56 4.50 0.87 23.69
C VAL A 56 4.11 -0.26 22.74
N MET A 57 2.82 -0.36 22.43
CA MET A 57 2.28 -1.22 21.38
C MET A 57 1.75 -0.32 20.25
N GLN A 58 2.41 -0.33 19.10
CA GLN A 58 2.07 0.58 18.00
C GLN A 58 2.20 -0.02 16.60
N TYR A 59 1.36 0.43 15.66
CA TYR A 59 1.44 0.03 14.25
C TYR A 59 1.29 -1.49 14.04
N ASN A 60 0.49 -2.14 14.88
CA ASN A 60 0.24 -3.57 14.81
C ASN A 60 -1.14 -3.87 14.23
N TYR A 61 -1.26 -4.99 13.52
CA TYR A 61 -2.51 -5.49 12.98
C TYR A 61 -2.89 -6.79 13.69
N SER A 62 -4.04 -6.80 14.35
CA SER A 62 -4.59 -7.98 15.03
C SER A 62 -5.89 -8.37 14.34
N HIS A 63 -6.07 -9.66 14.02
CA HIS A 63 -7.36 -10.06 13.46
C HIS A 63 -7.75 -11.51 13.68
N ASP A 64 -9.06 -11.74 13.81
CA ASP A 64 -9.69 -13.06 13.89
C ASP A 64 -9.11 -13.96 14.99
N ASN A 65 -8.58 -13.37 16.07
CA ASN A 65 -8.09 -14.12 17.23
C ASN A 65 -9.26 -14.57 18.13
N TYR A 66 -9.07 -15.71 18.78
CA TYR A 66 -10.02 -16.25 19.76
C TYR A 66 -10.16 -15.34 20.98
N GLY A 67 -9.02 -14.90 21.49
CA GLY A 67 -8.88 -13.91 22.57
C GLY A 67 -8.87 -12.48 22.03
N ALA A 68 -8.47 -11.55 22.87
CA ALA A 68 -8.45 -10.13 22.54
C ALA A 68 -7.53 -9.80 21.35
N GLY A 69 -7.84 -8.68 20.70
CA GLY A 69 -6.91 -8.10 19.72
C GLY A 69 -5.69 -7.56 20.46
N TYR A 70 -5.96 -6.74 21.48
CA TYR A 70 -5.01 -6.15 22.41
C TYR A 70 -5.49 -6.34 23.85
N LEU A 71 -4.83 -7.25 24.57
CA LEU A 71 -5.06 -7.52 25.98
C LEU A 71 -4.19 -6.60 26.85
N LEU A 72 -4.83 -5.96 27.83
CA LEU A 72 -4.19 -5.23 28.92
C LEU A 72 -4.59 -5.96 30.21
N SER A 73 -3.70 -6.81 30.70
CA SER A 73 -3.98 -7.75 31.79
C SER A 73 -3.05 -7.52 32.98
N THR A 74 -3.63 -7.59 34.18
CA THR A 74 -2.90 -7.79 35.43
C THR A 74 -3.74 -8.71 36.32
N ASP A 75 -3.11 -9.68 36.98
CA ASP A 75 -3.73 -10.53 38.01
C ASP A 75 -3.81 -9.83 39.37
N GLY A 76 -3.22 -8.63 39.46
CA GLY A 76 -3.14 -7.87 40.67
C GLY A 76 -2.24 -8.52 41.74
N VAL A 77 -1.17 -9.23 41.35
CA VAL A 77 -0.23 -9.89 42.27
C VAL A 77 1.24 -9.54 41.98
N LEU A 78 1.61 -9.23 40.73
CA LEU A 78 3.01 -8.92 40.33
C LEU A 78 3.32 -7.41 40.21
N ASN A 79 4.47 -7.04 39.63
CA ASN A 79 4.99 -5.66 39.65
C ASN A 79 4.03 -4.62 39.04
N LYS A 80 4.35 -3.33 39.20
CA LYS A 80 3.54 -2.19 38.76
C LYS A 80 3.14 -2.30 37.26
N TRP A 81 1.83 -2.27 36.98
CA TRP A 81 1.29 -2.11 35.61
C TRP A 81 0.95 -0.63 35.35
N SER A 82 1.80 0.11 34.63
CA SER A 82 1.62 1.57 34.49
C SER A 82 2.31 2.18 33.28
N GLY A 83 1.79 3.31 32.78
CA GLY A 83 2.51 4.13 31.80
C GLY A 83 2.56 3.55 30.39
N ASN A 84 1.76 2.52 30.13
CA ASN A 84 1.76 1.84 28.84
C ASN A 84 1.00 2.64 27.78
N ILE A 85 1.40 2.52 26.53
CA ILE A 85 0.82 3.21 25.37
C ILE A 85 0.39 2.17 24.33
N ILE A 86 -0.87 2.21 23.92
CA ILE A 86 -1.42 1.41 22.82
C ILE A 86 -1.92 2.38 21.76
N ARG A 87 -1.23 2.50 20.63
CA ARG A 87 -1.56 3.51 19.62
C ARG A 87 -1.42 3.10 18.16
N TYR A 88 -2.20 3.70 17.27
CA TYR A 88 -2.09 3.47 15.83
C TYR A 88 -2.08 1.98 15.46
N ASN A 89 -2.85 1.18 16.20
CA ASN A 89 -3.05 -0.23 15.90
C ASN A 89 -4.43 -0.44 15.24
N ILE A 90 -4.57 -1.55 14.52
CA ILE A 90 -5.81 -1.95 13.87
C ILE A 90 -6.20 -3.35 14.34
N SER A 91 -7.41 -3.49 14.92
CA SER A 91 -7.97 -4.80 15.29
C SER A 91 -9.23 -5.10 14.49
N GLN A 92 -9.35 -6.34 14.01
CA GLN A 92 -10.50 -6.83 13.25
C GLN A 92 -11.00 -8.16 13.81
N ASN A 93 -12.26 -8.20 14.27
CA ASN A 93 -12.95 -9.43 14.66
C ASN A 93 -12.22 -10.30 15.70
N ASP A 94 -11.37 -9.69 16.51
CA ASP A 94 -10.77 -10.37 17.66
C ASP A 94 -11.80 -10.57 18.78
N GLY A 95 -11.54 -11.51 19.68
CA GLY A 95 -12.45 -11.94 20.73
C GLY A 95 -13.52 -12.90 20.22
N ASN A 96 -13.25 -13.62 19.12
CA ASN A 96 -14.23 -14.49 18.47
C ASN A 96 -14.67 -15.69 19.33
N GLY A 97 -13.92 -16.00 20.40
CA GLY A 97 -14.31 -16.96 21.43
C GLY A 97 -15.46 -16.51 22.32
N GLY A 98 -15.94 -15.28 22.17
CA GLY A 98 -17.09 -14.72 22.89
C GLY A 98 -16.79 -14.32 24.34
N LYS A 99 -15.51 -14.26 24.72
CA LYS A 99 -15.06 -13.96 26.10
C LYS A 99 -14.25 -12.67 26.23
N MET A 100 -13.78 -12.13 25.12
CA MET A 100 -12.94 -10.94 25.06
C MET A 100 -13.38 -10.02 23.92
N GLY A 101 -12.76 -8.84 23.80
CA GLY A 101 -13.07 -7.85 22.79
C GLY A 101 -11.84 -7.43 22.00
N GLY A 102 -11.99 -6.53 21.04
CA GLY A 102 -10.85 -6.00 20.27
C GLY A 102 -9.77 -5.39 21.18
N ILE A 103 -10.18 -4.58 22.15
CA ILE A 103 -9.36 -4.15 23.29
C ILE A 103 -9.98 -4.70 24.57
N HIS A 104 -9.18 -5.41 25.36
CA HIS A 104 -9.65 -6.04 26.59
C HIS A 104 -8.87 -5.52 27.80
N PHE A 105 -9.60 -5.10 28.83
CA PHE A 105 -9.05 -4.66 30.11
C PHE A 105 -9.40 -5.66 31.21
N TYR A 106 -8.38 -6.17 31.88
CA TYR A 106 -8.48 -7.10 33.00
C TYR A 106 -7.63 -6.63 34.18
N SER A 107 -8.28 -6.19 35.26
CA SER A 107 -7.67 -5.63 36.47
C SER A 107 -8.54 -5.89 37.72
N PRO A 108 -8.59 -7.13 38.23
CA PRO A 108 -9.41 -7.53 39.35
C PRO A 108 -8.83 -7.16 40.74
N GLY A 109 -7.50 -7.06 40.87
CA GLY A 109 -6.82 -6.91 42.16
C GLY A 109 -6.32 -5.48 42.45
N THR A 110 -6.12 -5.14 43.72
CA THR A 110 -5.61 -3.83 44.15
C THR A 110 -4.08 -3.74 44.25
N ILE A 111 -3.39 -4.85 44.17
CA ILE A 111 -1.92 -4.91 44.24
C ILE A 111 -1.44 -4.86 42.79
N ALA A 112 -0.86 -3.74 42.34
CA ALA A 112 -0.52 -3.48 40.92
C ALA A 112 -1.69 -3.42 39.90
N PRO A 113 -2.64 -2.48 40.09
CA PRO A 113 -3.69 -2.22 39.12
C PRO A 113 -3.15 -1.65 37.79
N LEU A 114 -3.96 -1.73 36.73
CA LEU A 114 -3.69 -1.02 35.48
C LEU A 114 -3.80 0.48 35.73
N THR A 115 -2.68 1.20 35.65
CA THR A 115 -2.66 2.64 35.95
C THR A 115 -2.06 3.50 34.86
N ASN A 116 -2.48 4.78 34.80
CA ASN A 116 -1.82 5.85 34.04
C ASN A 116 -1.38 5.48 32.62
N SER A 117 -2.22 4.73 31.91
CA SER A 117 -1.91 4.20 30.58
C SER A 117 -2.82 4.80 29.53
N HIS A 118 -2.34 4.84 28.29
CA HIS A 118 -2.94 5.59 27.20
C HIS A 118 -3.26 4.68 26.03
N VAL A 119 -4.51 4.68 25.60
CA VAL A 119 -4.99 3.95 24.41
C VAL A 119 -5.51 4.98 23.41
N TYR A 120 -4.80 5.24 22.32
CA TYR A 120 -5.21 6.30 21.41
C TYR A 120 -4.95 6.06 19.94
N ASN A 121 -5.74 6.68 19.07
CA ASN A 121 -5.56 6.59 17.62
C ASN A 121 -5.54 5.13 17.11
N ASN A 122 -6.28 4.22 17.74
CA ASN A 122 -6.48 2.87 17.21
C ASN A 122 -7.76 2.81 16.38
N THR A 123 -7.85 1.86 15.44
CA THR A 123 -9.08 1.56 14.70
C THR A 123 -9.48 0.12 14.98
N ILE A 124 -10.62 -0.06 15.64
CA ILE A 124 -11.05 -1.37 16.11
C ILE A 124 -12.42 -1.67 15.51
N TYR A 125 -12.51 -2.78 14.80
CA TYR A 125 -13.71 -3.28 14.18
C TYR A 125 -14.04 -4.67 14.69
N SER A 126 -15.32 -4.92 14.98
CA SER A 126 -15.79 -6.28 15.24
C SER A 126 -17.23 -6.49 14.81
N ASN A 127 -17.50 -7.63 14.18
CA ASN A 127 -18.85 -8.15 13.94
C ASN A 127 -19.22 -9.33 14.85
N LEU A 128 -18.31 -9.75 15.76
CA LEU A 128 -18.45 -10.94 16.60
C LEU A 128 -18.49 -10.63 18.10
N SER A 129 -17.84 -9.57 18.52
CA SER A 129 -17.50 -9.28 19.91
C SER A 129 -17.61 -7.78 20.20
N PRO A 130 -17.60 -7.37 21.48
CA PRO A 130 -17.44 -5.98 21.83
C PRO A 130 -16.10 -5.42 21.37
N VAL A 131 -16.08 -4.16 20.94
CA VAL A 131 -14.83 -3.49 20.53
C VAL A 131 -13.94 -3.18 21.73
N VAL A 132 -14.53 -2.71 22.83
CA VAL A 132 -13.84 -2.53 24.12
C VAL A 132 -14.56 -3.35 25.17
N TRP A 133 -13.83 -4.17 25.90
CA TRP A 133 -14.38 -4.96 27.00
C TRP A 133 -13.57 -4.73 28.28
N PHE A 134 -14.25 -4.25 29.32
CA PHE A 134 -13.73 -4.25 30.69
C PHE A 134 -14.27 -5.46 31.45
N TYR A 135 -13.46 -6.51 31.61
CA TYR A 135 -13.92 -7.69 32.33
C TYR A 135 -14.03 -7.38 33.82
N ASP A 136 -12.91 -7.06 34.44
CA ASP A 136 -12.80 -6.55 35.80
C ASP A 136 -11.92 -5.30 35.77
N PHE A 137 -12.38 -4.21 36.36
CA PHE A 137 -11.68 -2.92 36.31
C PHE A 137 -11.77 -2.15 37.63
N ALA A 138 -12.16 -2.80 38.72
CA ALA A 138 -12.40 -2.14 40.01
C ALA A 138 -11.20 -1.29 40.45
N SER A 139 -9.99 -1.78 40.24
CA SER A 139 -8.76 -1.17 40.72
C SER A 139 -8.07 -0.26 39.70
N MET A 140 -8.53 -0.23 38.45
CA MET A 140 -7.96 0.62 37.40
C MET A 140 -7.99 2.09 37.80
N SER A 141 -6.95 2.85 37.42
CA SER A 141 -6.97 4.30 37.65
C SER A 141 -6.15 5.07 36.61
N GLY A 142 -6.64 6.25 36.23
CA GLY A 142 -5.91 7.14 35.34
C GLY A 142 -5.73 6.64 33.90
N VAL A 143 -6.42 5.57 33.49
CA VAL A 143 -6.39 5.10 32.10
C VAL A 143 -7.12 6.09 31.20
N LYS A 144 -6.53 6.41 30.04
CA LYS A 144 -7.09 7.38 29.09
C LYS A 144 -7.25 6.75 27.71
N VAL A 145 -8.44 6.86 27.15
CA VAL A 145 -8.79 6.31 25.83
C VAL A 145 -9.17 7.47 24.91
N ARG A 146 -8.40 7.76 23.86
CA ARG A 146 -8.58 8.99 23.06
C ARG A 146 -8.44 8.80 21.55
N ASN A 147 -9.16 9.59 20.76
CA ASN A 147 -9.01 9.62 19.30
C ASN A 147 -9.08 8.23 18.62
N ASN A 148 -9.73 7.23 19.22
CA ASN A 148 -9.89 5.91 18.58
C ASN A 148 -11.14 5.88 17.71
N ILE A 149 -11.14 5.05 16.67
CA ILE A 149 -12.35 4.68 15.92
C ILE A 149 -12.81 3.31 16.41
N PHE A 150 -14.04 3.24 16.90
CA PHE A 150 -14.68 2.00 17.31
C PHE A 150 -15.88 1.68 16.44
N VAL A 151 -15.85 0.54 15.75
CA VAL A 151 -16.90 0.11 14.83
C VAL A 151 -17.41 -1.27 15.19
N THR A 152 -18.72 -1.38 15.32
CA THR A 152 -19.42 -2.67 15.47
C THR A 152 -20.40 -2.88 14.33
N THR A 153 -20.75 -4.15 14.09
CA THR A 153 -21.97 -4.52 13.36
C THR A 153 -22.62 -5.70 14.09
N ASN A 154 -23.70 -6.26 13.53
CA ASN A 154 -24.48 -7.35 14.12
C ASN A 154 -25.01 -7.07 15.55
N GLY A 155 -25.24 -5.79 15.88
CA GLY A 155 -25.77 -5.38 17.18
C GLY A 155 -24.82 -5.61 18.37
N GLN A 156 -23.53 -5.84 18.13
CA GLN A 156 -22.55 -5.96 19.20
C GLN A 156 -22.41 -4.65 19.99
N PRO A 157 -22.23 -4.69 21.32
CA PRO A 157 -21.95 -3.49 22.08
C PRO A 157 -20.58 -2.93 21.71
N ILE A 158 -20.44 -1.61 21.58
CA ILE A 158 -19.12 -1.01 21.37
C ILE A 158 -18.27 -1.14 22.63
N ILE A 159 -18.86 -0.81 23.78
CA ILE A 159 -18.22 -1.01 25.09
C ILE A 159 -19.06 -1.97 25.92
N LYS A 160 -18.42 -2.98 26.49
CA LYS A 160 -19.01 -3.92 27.45
C LYS A 160 -18.25 -3.89 28.77
N TYR A 161 -18.96 -4.12 29.86
CA TYR A 161 -18.39 -4.43 31.16
C TYR A 161 -19.04 -5.68 31.76
N GLN A 162 -18.34 -6.39 32.65
CA GLN A 162 -18.82 -7.68 33.16
C GLN A 162 -18.90 -7.79 34.69
N VAL A 163 -17.79 -7.62 35.41
CA VAL A 163 -17.76 -7.90 36.86
C VAL A 163 -18.42 -6.79 37.66
N GLN A 164 -18.09 -5.53 37.39
CA GLN A 164 -18.70 -4.39 38.08
C GLN A 164 -20.15 -4.19 37.64
N THR A 165 -20.99 -3.70 38.55
CA THR A 165 -22.42 -3.44 38.30
C THR A 165 -22.67 -2.13 37.55
N THR A 166 -21.65 -1.28 37.37
CA THR A 166 -21.75 -0.02 36.63
C THR A 166 -20.51 0.24 35.80
N ALA A 167 -20.69 0.88 34.63
CA ALA A 167 -19.61 1.31 33.74
C ALA A 167 -18.51 2.15 34.47
N PRO A 168 -17.25 2.08 33.99
CA PRO A 168 -16.13 2.80 34.59
C PRO A 168 -16.35 4.30 34.68
N SER A 169 -15.95 4.86 35.82
CA SER A 169 -15.89 6.31 36.03
C SER A 169 -14.68 6.92 35.32
N THR A 170 -14.67 8.24 35.18
CA THR A 170 -13.52 8.99 34.62
C THR A 170 -12.24 8.89 35.46
N ALA A 171 -12.35 8.49 36.73
CA ALA A 171 -11.20 8.21 37.59
C ALA A 171 -10.51 6.89 37.20
N GLN A 172 -11.30 5.88 36.83
CA GLN A 172 -10.78 4.58 36.37
C GLN A 172 -10.28 4.68 34.94
N CYS A 173 -11.18 5.06 34.03
CA CYS A 173 -10.91 5.18 32.61
C CYS A 173 -11.66 6.38 32.04
N GLN A 174 -10.94 7.31 31.40
CA GLN A 174 -11.53 8.50 30.79
C GLN A 174 -11.47 8.41 29.27
N PHE A 175 -12.63 8.57 28.62
CA PHE A 175 -12.76 8.61 27.16
C PHE A 175 -12.85 10.04 26.66
N GLN A 176 -12.08 10.40 25.62
CA GLN A 176 -12.10 11.75 25.03
C GLN A 176 -11.76 11.72 23.52
N GLY A 177 -12.63 12.23 22.66
CA GLY A 177 -12.37 12.39 21.23
C GLY A 177 -12.48 11.10 20.42
N ASN A 178 -13.06 10.02 20.96
CA ASN A 178 -13.23 8.78 20.21
C ASN A 178 -14.48 8.84 19.33
N ASN A 179 -14.51 8.03 18.26
CA ASN A 179 -15.71 7.79 17.47
C ASN A 179 -16.35 6.44 17.81
N TYR A 180 -17.68 6.42 17.87
CA TYR A 180 -18.49 5.27 18.24
C TYR A 180 -19.52 4.99 17.14
N TRP A 181 -19.32 3.94 16.37
CA TRP A 181 -20.23 3.61 15.27
C TRP A 181 -20.73 2.17 15.34
N SER A 182 -22.03 1.98 15.10
CA SER A 182 -22.66 0.66 14.97
C SER A 182 -23.39 0.60 13.63
N THR A 183 -22.85 -0.16 12.69
CA THR A 183 -23.34 -0.20 11.31
C THR A 183 -24.69 -0.90 11.24
N GLY A 184 -25.76 -0.14 11.01
CA GLY A 184 -27.13 -0.67 10.86
C GLY A 184 -27.80 -1.06 12.19
N PHE A 185 -27.21 -0.72 13.33
CA PHE A 185 -27.77 -1.02 14.65
C PHE A 185 -27.76 0.22 15.55
N ALA A 186 -28.55 0.18 16.62
CA ALA A 186 -28.51 1.22 17.63
C ALA A 186 -27.16 1.22 18.34
N LEU A 187 -26.67 2.41 18.67
CA LEU A 187 -25.48 2.57 19.50
C LEU A 187 -25.67 1.84 20.84
N ASN A 188 -24.63 1.15 21.31
CA ASN A 188 -24.59 0.58 22.65
C ASN A 188 -23.20 0.78 23.23
N ILE A 189 -23.06 1.83 24.06
CA ILE A 189 -21.84 2.12 24.82
C ILE A 189 -22.12 1.78 26.26
N ALA A 190 -21.72 0.60 26.73
CA ALA A 190 -21.89 0.21 28.12
C ALA A 190 -23.36 0.33 28.60
N GLY A 191 -24.32 -0.03 27.74
CA GLY A 191 -25.76 0.07 27.99
C GLY A 191 -26.40 1.43 27.63
N TYR A 192 -25.61 2.44 27.26
CA TYR A 192 -26.11 3.73 26.81
C TYR A 192 -26.37 3.71 25.30
N THR A 193 -27.54 4.19 24.88
CA THR A 193 -27.97 4.21 23.47
C THR A 193 -27.69 5.50 22.73
N SER A 194 -27.09 6.49 23.41
CA SER A 194 -26.62 7.72 22.78
C SER A 194 -25.38 8.26 23.49
N LEU A 195 -24.54 8.96 22.73
CA LEU A 195 -23.34 9.59 23.26
C LEU A 195 -23.69 10.70 24.27
N ALA A 196 -24.76 11.45 24.03
CA ALA A 196 -25.26 12.46 24.95
C ALA A 196 -25.67 11.86 26.31
N ALA A 197 -26.41 10.75 26.31
CA ALA A 197 -26.79 10.08 27.55
C ALA A 197 -25.58 9.56 28.33
N TRP A 198 -24.56 9.04 27.63
CA TRP A 198 -23.34 8.57 28.28
C TRP A 198 -22.52 9.73 28.89
N ARG A 199 -22.41 10.85 28.18
CA ARG A 199 -21.79 12.09 28.69
C ARG A 199 -22.49 12.58 29.96
N THR A 200 -23.82 12.65 29.96
CA THR A 200 -24.60 13.08 31.14
C THR A 200 -24.49 12.08 32.29
N GLY A 201 -24.60 10.78 32.00
CA GLY A 201 -24.65 9.74 33.03
C GLY A 201 -23.30 9.40 33.67
N LYS A 202 -22.19 9.58 32.93
CA LYS A 202 -20.85 9.15 33.38
C LYS A 202 -19.75 10.21 33.24
N GLY A 203 -20.03 11.36 32.64
CA GLY A 203 -19.03 12.41 32.41
C GLY A 203 -17.96 12.02 31.38
N GLN A 204 -18.18 10.94 30.63
CA GLN A 204 -17.27 10.45 29.59
C GLN A 204 -17.39 11.28 28.32
N GLU A 205 -16.39 11.24 27.44
CA GLU A 205 -16.38 11.99 26.17
C GLU A 205 -16.54 13.50 26.37
N LYS A 206 -15.78 14.01 27.35
CA LYS A 206 -15.69 15.43 27.69
C LYS A 206 -14.24 15.88 27.88
N ASN A 207 -13.92 17.10 27.46
CA ASN A 207 -12.69 17.79 27.82
C ASN A 207 -13.02 19.04 28.63
N GLY A 208 -12.91 18.93 29.96
CA GLY A 208 -13.50 19.92 30.86
C GLY A 208 -15.03 19.94 30.70
N THR A 209 -15.59 21.10 30.36
CA THR A 209 -17.03 21.25 30.10
C THR A 209 -17.42 20.95 28.65
N ALA A 210 -16.46 20.95 27.73
CA ALA A 210 -16.70 20.72 26.31
C ALA A 210 -17.00 19.25 26.04
N ASP A 211 -18.09 19.00 25.33
CA ASP A 211 -18.40 17.68 24.79
C ASP A 211 -17.45 17.40 23.61
N VAL A 212 -16.79 16.24 23.63
CA VAL A 212 -15.86 15.78 22.59
C VAL A 212 -16.26 14.38 22.11
N GLY A 213 -15.66 13.90 21.03
CA GLY A 213 -15.97 12.58 20.47
C GLY A 213 -17.25 12.57 19.62
N PHE A 214 -17.46 11.45 18.95
CA PHE A 214 -18.32 11.37 17.78
C PHE A 214 -19.19 10.09 17.79
N ASN A 215 -20.38 10.18 17.22
CA ASN A 215 -21.21 9.03 16.86
C ASN A 215 -21.67 9.24 15.42
N VAL A 216 -20.74 9.01 14.50
CA VAL A 216 -20.93 9.17 13.05
C VAL A 216 -20.24 8.01 12.33
N ASP A 217 -20.70 7.72 11.11
CA ASP A 217 -19.99 6.80 10.24
C ASP A 217 -18.56 7.32 10.01
N PRO A 218 -17.51 6.56 10.41
CA PRO A 218 -16.14 6.99 10.17
C PRO A 218 -15.75 6.96 8.69
N MET A 219 -16.59 6.40 7.81
CA MET A 219 -16.34 6.27 6.38
C MET A 219 -15.00 5.58 6.10
N LEU A 220 -14.80 4.41 6.71
CA LEU A 220 -13.69 3.51 6.38
C LEU A 220 -13.97 2.85 5.01
N THR A 221 -12.93 2.54 4.24
CA THR A 221 -13.07 2.01 2.88
C THR A 221 -13.87 0.70 2.81
N LEU A 222 -13.52 -0.27 3.67
CA LEU A 222 -14.19 -1.58 3.72
C LEU A 222 -13.99 -2.19 5.12
N PRO A 223 -14.58 -1.62 6.19
CA PRO A 223 -14.37 -2.09 7.55
C PRO A 223 -14.79 -3.56 7.68
N GLY A 224 -13.93 -4.39 8.28
CA GLY A 224 -14.11 -5.84 8.35
C GLY A 224 -13.62 -6.63 7.12
N GLY A 225 -13.16 -5.94 6.07
CA GLY A 225 -12.60 -6.55 4.86
C GLY A 225 -11.08 -6.73 4.89
N GLY A 226 -10.44 -6.58 6.04
CA GLY A 226 -9.01 -6.82 6.21
C GLY A 226 -8.66 -8.29 5.97
N ILE A 227 -7.49 -8.52 5.39
CA ILE A 227 -6.95 -9.85 5.07
C ILE A 227 -5.61 -10.02 5.75
N ALA A 228 -5.16 -11.28 5.91
CA ALA A 228 -3.80 -11.55 6.36
C ALA A 228 -2.78 -11.01 5.34
N ILE A 229 -1.89 -10.12 5.77
CA ILE A 229 -0.85 -9.51 4.93
C ILE A 229 0.40 -10.39 4.91
N ASN A 230 0.73 -11.03 6.04
CA ASN A 230 1.91 -11.87 6.26
C ASN A 230 3.27 -11.20 6.02
N ASP A 231 3.27 -9.87 5.94
CA ASP A 231 4.45 -9.05 5.67
C ASP A 231 4.19 -7.63 6.19
N SER A 232 4.74 -7.28 7.35
CA SER A 232 4.45 -5.98 7.96
C SER A 232 5.01 -4.79 7.19
N SER A 233 5.97 -5.00 6.29
CA SER A 233 6.41 -3.95 5.36
C SER A 233 5.31 -3.56 4.37
N LYS A 234 4.27 -4.38 4.22
CA LYS A 234 3.12 -4.16 3.34
C LYS A 234 1.84 -3.77 4.06
N PHE A 235 1.89 -3.39 5.33
CA PHE A 235 0.70 -2.87 6.03
C PHE A 235 0.06 -1.67 5.32
N TYR A 236 0.82 -0.93 4.52
CA TYR A 236 0.27 0.13 3.66
C TYR A 236 -0.80 -0.35 2.66
N THR A 237 -0.90 -1.66 2.38
CA THR A 237 -1.91 -2.26 1.49
C THR A 237 -3.18 -2.71 2.23
N LEU A 238 -3.29 -2.51 3.55
CA LEU A 238 -4.50 -2.83 4.32
C LEU A 238 -5.59 -1.77 4.09
N ASP A 239 -6.16 -1.73 2.87
CA ASP A 239 -7.06 -0.66 2.44
C ASP A 239 -8.38 -0.59 3.22
N ALA A 240 -8.82 -1.71 3.80
CA ALA A 240 -10.07 -1.88 4.54
C ALA A 240 -10.32 -0.78 5.59
N TYR A 241 -9.25 -0.31 6.24
CA TYR A 241 -9.30 0.62 7.35
C TYR A 241 -8.77 2.02 7.00
N LYS A 242 -8.59 2.32 5.72
CA LYS A 242 -8.30 3.69 5.29
C LYS A 242 -9.55 4.56 5.36
N LEU A 243 -9.39 5.81 5.75
CA LEU A 243 -10.43 6.83 5.69
C LEU A 243 -10.71 7.21 4.23
N GLN A 244 -11.99 7.30 3.87
CA GLN A 244 -12.41 7.90 2.61
C GLN A 244 -12.21 9.42 2.67
N GLY A 245 -11.94 10.07 1.53
CA GLY A 245 -11.55 11.50 1.50
C GLY A 245 -12.58 12.52 1.94
N VAL A 246 -13.82 12.09 2.22
CA VAL A 246 -14.88 12.91 2.82
C VAL A 246 -15.22 12.49 4.25
N SER A 247 -14.39 11.64 4.85
CA SER A 247 -14.60 11.12 6.19
C SER A 247 -14.67 12.25 7.23
N PRO A 248 -15.63 12.21 8.17
CA PRO A 248 -15.68 13.16 9.27
C PRO A 248 -14.54 12.99 10.30
N MET A 249 -13.71 11.94 10.17
CA MET A 249 -12.58 11.68 11.06
C MET A 249 -11.32 12.43 10.67
N ILE A 250 -11.30 13.00 9.45
CA ILE A 250 -10.18 13.79 8.92
C ILE A 250 -10.15 15.15 9.64
N ASN A 251 -8.99 15.52 10.18
CA ASN A 251 -8.72 16.71 11.00
C ASN A 251 -9.61 16.85 12.24
N ALA A 252 -10.23 15.76 12.71
CA ALA A 252 -11.19 15.78 13.82
C ALA A 252 -10.61 15.32 15.17
N GLY A 253 -9.38 14.80 15.17
CA GLY A 253 -8.68 14.32 16.35
C GLY A 253 -8.30 15.44 17.32
N LEU A 254 -8.37 15.14 18.61
CA LEU A 254 -7.82 16.03 19.63
C LEU A 254 -6.30 16.12 19.47
N ASN A 255 -5.73 17.33 19.49
CA ASN A 255 -4.29 17.50 19.51
C ASN A 255 -3.73 17.09 20.89
N LEU A 256 -3.27 15.84 20.98
CA LEU A 256 -2.87 15.24 22.26
C LEU A 256 -1.63 15.91 22.86
N SER A 257 -0.72 16.41 22.02
CA SER A 257 0.48 17.13 22.45
C SER A 257 0.12 18.41 23.19
N THR A 258 -0.77 19.22 22.62
CA THR A 258 -1.11 20.53 23.20
C THR A 258 -2.10 20.43 24.35
N LEU A 259 -3.08 19.53 24.25
CA LEU A 259 -4.14 19.41 25.26
C LEU A 259 -3.72 18.58 26.48
N PHE A 260 -2.84 17.60 26.30
CA PHE A 260 -2.54 16.60 27.33
C PHE A 260 -1.05 16.32 27.54
N ALA A 261 -0.15 17.03 26.85
CA ALA A 261 1.29 16.78 26.88
C ALA A 261 1.68 15.33 26.51
N ILE A 262 0.88 14.70 25.63
CA ILE A 262 1.13 13.34 25.13
C ILE A 262 1.79 13.44 23.76
N ASN A 263 2.94 12.80 23.59
CA ASN A 263 3.59 12.68 22.29
C ASN A 263 2.87 11.60 21.45
N PRO A 264 2.18 11.96 20.34
CA PRO A 264 1.47 11.00 19.51
C PRO A 264 2.40 10.09 18.69
N GLY A 265 3.69 10.41 18.58
CA GLY A 265 4.63 9.73 17.69
C GLY A 265 4.85 10.51 16.39
N SER A 266 5.63 9.94 15.47
CA SER A 266 6.00 10.59 14.20
C SER A 266 5.15 10.16 13.01
N GLN A 267 4.43 9.03 13.11
CA GLN A 267 3.68 8.44 12.00
C GLN A 267 2.43 7.70 12.47
N ASP A 268 1.52 7.42 11.53
CA ASP A 268 0.35 6.56 11.71
C ASP A 268 0.66 5.06 11.46
N PHE A 269 -0.38 4.22 11.39
CA PHE A 269 -0.26 2.79 11.06
C PHE A 269 0.34 2.53 9.65
N TYR A 270 0.04 3.41 8.69
CA TYR A 270 0.43 3.27 7.28
C TYR A 270 1.80 3.89 6.97
N GLY A 271 2.48 4.48 7.96
CA GLY A 271 3.77 5.16 7.80
C GLY A 271 3.65 6.62 7.37
N THR A 272 2.44 7.18 7.36
CA THR A 272 2.18 8.58 7.05
C THR A 272 2.64 9.46 8.21
N ALA A 273 3.45 10.49 7.93
CA ALA A 273 3.95 11.39 8.97
C ALA A 273 2.83 12.23 9.59
N LEU A 274 2.90 12.50 10.89
CA LEU A 274 1.83 13.19 11.62
C LEU A 274 2.12 14.69 11.87
N PRO A 275 1.12 15.58 11.76
CA PRO A 275 -0.09 15.46 10.95
C PRO A 275 0.17 15.81 9.46
N GLN A 276 -0.68 15.36 8.54
CA GLN A 276 -0.63 15.77 7.11
C GLN A 276 -1.63 16.89 6.79
N GLY A 277 -2.65 17.09 7.63
CA GLY A 277 -3.67 18.10 7.47
C GLY A 277 -3.52 19.31 8.40
N GLY A 278 -4.63 20.01 8.63
CA GLY A 278 -4.71 21.12 9.58
C GLY A 278 -4.76 20.67 11.05
N ALA A 279 -5.07 19.39 11.31
CA ALA A 279 -5.10 18.76 12.62
C ALA A 279 -4.84 17.25 12.50
N TYR A 280 -4.76 16.55 13.63
CA TYR A 280 -4.67 15.09 13.66
C TYR A 280 -6.01 14.46 13.29
N ASP A 281 -5.95 13.26 12.71
CA ASP A 281 -7.13 12.46 12.47
C ASP A 281 -7.54 11.62 13.68
N VAL A 282 -8.80 11.16 13.69
CA VAL A 282 -9.29 10.13 14.61
C VAL A 282 -9.02 8.75 14.00
N GLY A 283 -8.53 7.81 14.79
CA GLY A 283 -8.22 6.45 14.35
C GLY A 283 -6.76 6.25 13.99
N ALA A 284 -6.50 5.16 13.27
CA ALA A 284 -5.15 4.63 13.00
C ALA A 284 -4.54 5.14 11.70
N MET A 285 -5.31 5.84 10.88
CA MET A 285 -4.85 6.50 9.66
C MET A 285 -4.76 8.00 9.89
N GLU A 286 -3.69 8.61 9.40
CA GLU A 286 -3.62 10.02 9.07
C GLU A 286 -3.89 10.17 7.57
N TYR A 287 -5.01 10.79 7.24
CA TYR A 287 -5.41 11.04 5.88
C TYR A 287 -4.58 12.15 5.27
N TYR A 288 -4.14 11.90 4.05
CA TYR A 288 -3.52 12.91 3.23
C TYR A 288 -4.08 12.81 1.82
N THR A 289 -4.36 13.96 1.23
CA THR A 289 -4.67 14.01 -0.20
C THR A 289 -3.37 13.77 -0.95
N VAL A 290 -3.21 12.59 -1.55
CA VAL A 290 -2.24 12.42 -2.63
C VAL A 290 -2.75 13.28 -3.79
N THR A 291 -2.28 14.50 -3.92
CA THR A 291 -2.49 15.28 -5.14
C THR A 291 -1.59 14.70 -6.22
N SER A 292 -2.01 13.59 -6.83
CA SER A 292 -1.32 13.07 -7.99
C SER A 292 -1.67 13.96 -9.20
N THR A 293 -0.64 14.42 -9.89
CA THR A 293 -0.79 15.13 -11.17
C THR A 293 -0.53 14.15 -12.31
N PRO A 294 -0.92 14.47 -13.56
CA PRO A 294 -0.37 13.75 -14.70
C PRO A 294 1.17 13.77 -14.66
N PRO A 295 1.84 12.71 -15.14
CA PRO A 295 3.28 12.59 -15.00
C PRO A 295 4.04 13.65 -15.80
N GLY A 296 5.32 13.84 -15.47
CA GLY A 296 6.25 14.63 -16.28
C GLY A 296 6.42 14.08 -17.71
N ALA A 297 6.59 14.96 -18.70
CA ALA A 297 6.82 14.51 -20.07
C ALA A 297 8.22 13.88 -20.23
N PRO A 298 8.38 12.84 -21.07
CA PRO A 298 9.68 12.32 -21.45
C PRO A 298 10.60 13.44 -21.97
N ILE A 299 11.87 13.38 -21.63
CA ILE A 299 12.84 14.43 -21.94
C ILE A 299 13.75 13.97 -23.09
N ALA A 300 14.08 14.90 -23.99
CA ALA A 300 15.07 14.73 -25.06
C ALA A 300 14.96 13.41 -25.86
N PRO A 301 13.82 13.13 -26.52
CA PRO A 301 13.69 11.93 -27.34
C PRO A 301 14.72 11.95 -28.49
N SER A 302 15.36 10.82 -28.73
CA SER A 302 16.41 10.65 -29.74
C SER A 302 16.26 9.33 -30.50
N LEU A 303 16.80 9.28 -31.73
CA LEU A 303 16.78 8.08 -32.56
C LEU A 303 18.21 7.58 -32.77
N THR A 304 18.45 6.30 -32.48
CA THR A 304 19.74 5.63 -32.65
C THR A 304 19.56 4.31 -33.41
N ASN A 305 20.66 3.59 -33.68
CA ASN A 305 20.66 2.28 -34.36
C ASN A 305 19.84 2.28 -35.67
N VAL A 306 19.97 3.35 -36.45
CA VAL A 306 19.23 3.53 -37.70
C VAL A 306 19.77 2.59 -38.76
N THR A 307 18.90 1.74 -39.29
CA THR A 307 19.19 0.83 -40.42
C THR A 307 18.31 1.17 -41.61
N THR A 308 18.33 0.33 -42.65
CA THR A 308 17.41 0.44 -43.80
C THR A 308 15.97 0.08 -43.45
N ASN A 309 15.71 -0.62 -42.33
CA ASN A 309 14.37 -1.09 -41.98
C ASN A 309 14.03 -0.99 -40.49
N SER A 310 14.86 -0.34 -39.68
CA SER A 310 14.65 -0.19 -38.24
C SER A 310 15.32 1.05 -37.69
N LEU A 311 14.88 1.47 -36.50
CA LEU A 311 15.54 2.46 -35.66
C LEU A 311 15.13 2.24 -34.19
N THR A 312 15.90 2.79 -33.25
CA THR A 312 15.58 2.76 -31.83
C THR A 312 15.24 4.16 -31.34
N LEU A 313 14.04 4.33 -30.79
CA LEU A 313 13.63 5.52 -30.04
C LEU A 313 14.13 5.40 -28.60
N ASN A 314 14.80 6.43 -28.10
CA ASN A 314 15.24 6.55 -26.72
C ASN A 314 14.72 7.87 -26.14
N TRP A 315 14.47 7.91 -24.84
CA TRP A 315 14.12 9.12 -24.11
C TRP A 315 14.71 9.07 -22.70
N ILE A 316 14.72 10.21 -22.03
CA ILE A 316 15.01 10.29 -20.60
C ILE A 316 13.67 10.27 -19.87
N ASP A 317 13.58 9.44 -18.83
CA ASP A 317 12.44 9.45 -17.93
C ASP A 317 12.42 10.76 -17.12
N GLY A 318 11.34 11.52 -17.28
CA GLY A 318 11.13 12.79 -16.58
C GLY A 318 10.12 12.67 -15.43
N SER A 319 9.69 11.46 -15.10
CA SER A 319 8.69 11.16 -14.07
C SER A 319 9.22 10.11 -13.08
N ALA A 320 8.59 10.05 -11.91
CA ALA A 320 8.79 9.00 -10.92
C ALA A 320 7.45 8.34 -10.52
N ASP A 321 6.37 8.73 -11.19
CA ASP A 321 4.98 8.43 -10.85
C ASP A 321 4.19 7.92 -12.07
N GLU A 322 4.88 7.60 -13.17
CA GLU A 322 4.29 7.04 -14.37
C GLU A 322 4.01 5.53 -14.23
N SER A 323 2.88 5.11 -14.78
CA SER A 323 2.56 3.69 -14.97
C SER A 323 3.18 3.14 -16.26
N GLY A 324 3.61 4.02 -17.17
CA GLY A 324 4.32 3.67 -18.39
C GLY A 324 4.30 4.78 -19.44
N PHE A 325 4.59 4.41 -20.69
CA PHE A 325 4.68 5.35 -21.81
C PHE A 325 3.87 4.90 -23.02
N ASN A 326 3.12 5.82 -23.63
CA ASN A 326 2.52 5.61 -24.94
C ASN A 326 3.46 6.14 -26.02
N ILE A 327 3.64 5.38 -27.09
CA ILE A 327 4.47 5.74 -28.24
C ILE A 327 3.59 5.71 -29.50
N GLU A 328 3.69 6.77 -30.29
CA GLU A 328 3.01 6.89 -31.57
C GLU A 328 4.01 7.24 -32.67
N ARG A 329 3.63 6.92 -33.92
CA ARG A 329 4.45 7.13 -35.11
C ARG A 329 3.65 7.76 -36.23
N SER A 330 4.30 8.60 -37.01
CA SER A 330 3.79 9.23 -38.23
C SER A 330 4.83 9.14 -39.36
N THR A 331 4.36 9.15 -40.61
CA THR A 331 5.19 9.27 -41.82
C THR A 331 5.14 10.66 -42.46
N ASP A 332 4.23 11.52 -42.02
CA ASP A 332 4.02 12.88 -42.55
C ASP A 332 4.24 13.99 -41.50
N GLY A 333 4.47 13.60 -40.24
CA GLY A 333 4.66 14.51 -39.11
C GLY A 333 3.37 15.13 -38.57
N VAL A 334 2.21 14.77 -39.13
CA VAL A 334 0.90 15.33 -38.80
C VAL A 334 -0.03 14.24 -38.26
N ASN A 335 -0.16 13.13 -38.98
CA ASN A 335 -1.05 12.02 -38.64
C ASN A 335 -0.27 10.95 -37.86
N TYR A 336 -0.42 10.96 -36.53
CA TYR A 336 0.20 9.97 -35.64
C TYR A 336 -0.75 8.81 -35.35
N LEU A 337 -0.24 7.59 -35.47
CA LEU A 337 -0.95 6.36 -35.11
C LEU A 337 -0.28 5.70 -33.90
N PRO A 338 -1.07 5.08 -32.99
CA PRO A 338 -0.54 4.26 -31.91
C PRO A 338 0.44 3.22 -32.42
N LEU A 339 1.63 3.17 -31.81
CA LEU A 339 2.66 2.18 -32.13
C LEU A 339 2.77 1.13 -31.03
N VAL A 340 2.97 1.55 -29.78
CA VAL A 340 3.13 0.64 -28.65
C VAL A 340 2.89 1.37 -27.31
N THR A 341 2.57 0.62 -26.26
CA THR A 341 2.65 1.09 -24.87
C THR A 341 3.67 0.21 -24.13
N VAL A 342 4.59 0.85 -23.41
CA VAL A 342 5.59 0.18 -22.58
C VAL A 342 5.34 0.46 -21.10
N GLY A 343 5.84 -0.41 -20.21
CA GLY A 343 5.68 -0.26 -18.77
C GLY A 343 6.50 0.90 -18.18
N ALA A 344 6.29 1.17 -16.89
CA ALA A 344 7.05 2.15 -16.11
C ALA A 344 8.56 1.92 -16.20
N ASN A 345 9.34 3.00 -16.06
CA ASN A 345 10.81 3.02 -16.13
C ASN A 345 11.44 2.50 -17.44
N ILE A 346 10.66 2.17 -18.47
CA ILE A 346 11.20 1.84 -19.79
C ILE A 346 11.58 3.13 -20.51
N VAL A 347 12.80 3.18 -21.06
CA VAL A 347 13.38 4.39 -21.67
C VAL A 347 13.78 4.22 -23.14
N SER A 348 13.44 3.08 -23.76
CA SER A 348 13.72 2.84 -25.18
C SER A 348 12.74 1.87 -25.85
N TYR A 349 12.61 2.00 -27.17
CA TYR A 349 11.82 1.11 -28.03
C TYR A 349 12.42 0.99 -29.44
N THR A 350 12.64 -0.24 -29.92
CA THR A 350 13.10 -0.49 -31.30
C THR A 350 11.93 -0.73 -32.24
N ASN A 351 11.75 0.16 -33.21
CA ASN A 351 10.76 0.02 -34.27
C ASN A 351 11.39 -0.64 -35.51
N THR A 352 10.83 -1.77 -35.95
CA THR A 352 11.31 -2.58 -37.08
C THR A 352 10.29 -2.61 -38.22
N GLY A 353 10.65 -3.20 -39.37
CA GLY A 353 9.76 -3.31 -40.53
C GLY A 353 9.50 -1.99 -41.26
N LEU A 354 10.42 -1.03 -41.14
CA LEU A 354 10.33 0.27 -41.79
C LEU A 354 10.74 0.21 -43.26
N THR A 355 10.21 1.13 -44.04
CA THR A 355 10.60 1.31 -45.45
C THR A 355 11.90 2.10 -45.51
N ALA A 356 12.84 1.64 -46.33
CA ALA A 356 14.12 2.32 -46.53
C ALA A 356 13.95 3.75 -47.05
N ASN A 357 14.94 4.60 -46.79
CA ASN A 357 14.96 6.01 -47.21
C ASN A 357 13.70 6.82 -46.83
N THR A 358 12.97 6.43 -45.78
CA THR A 358 11.71 7.06 -45.35
C THR A 358 11.91 7.81 -44.02
N THR A 359 11.38 9.04 -43.94
CA THR A 359 11.37 9.81 -42.69
C THR A 359 10.20 9.36 -41.83
N TYR A 360 10.48 9.07 -40.56
CA TYR A 360 9.48 8.74 -39.56
C TYR A 360 9.56 9.76 -38.41
N TYR A 361 8.39 10.11 -37.90
CA TYR A 361 8.21 10.97 -36.74
C TYR A 361 7.66 10.12 -35.62
N TYR A 362 8.17 10.31 -34.41
CA TYR A 362 7.72 9.63 -33.21
C TYR A 362 7.33 10.65 -32.17
N ARG A 363 6.32 10.29 -31.38
CA ARG A 363 6.02 11.00 -30.14
C ARG A 363 5.83 10.01 -28.99
N VAL A 364 6.32 10.38 -27.82
CA VAL A 364 6.24 9.59 -26.59
C VAL A 364 5.70 10.46 -25.46
N ARG A 365 4.82 9.92 -24.63
CA ARG A 365 4.30 10.58 -23.42
C ARG A 365 4.18 9.57 -22.28
N ALA A 366 4.37 10.04 -21.06
CA ALA A 366 4.13 9.26 -19.86
C ALA A 366 2.63 9.25 -19.51
N TYR A 367 2.16 8.22 -18.83
CA TYR A 367 0.80 8.16 -18.29
C TYR A 367 0.77 7.53 -16.90
N ASN A 368 -0.18 7.95 -16.08
CA ASN A 368 -0.58 7.28 -14.84
C ASN A 368 -2.13 7.20 -14.78
N ASN A 369 -2.67 6.82 -13.63
CA ASN A 369 -4.12 6.75 -13.42
C ASN A 369 -4.82 8.11 -13.43
N VAL A 370 -4.09 9.22 -13.27
CA VAL A 370 -4.63 10.60 -13.29
C VAL A 370 -4.76 11.10 -14.71
N GLY A 371 -3.79 10.81 -15.57
CA GLY A 371 -3.78 11.27 -16.94
C GLY A 371 -2.44 11.09 -17.64
N THR A 372 -2.22 11.87 -18.68
CA THR A 372 -1.03 11.77 -19.54
C THR A 372 -0.24 13.06 -19.55
N SER A 373 1.08 12.95 -19.69
CA SER A 373 1.96 14.09 -19.92
C SER A 373 1.74 14.73 -21.30
N ALA A 374 2.38 15.88 -21.54
CA ALA A 374 2.58 16.38 -22.89
C ALA A 374 3.42 15.40 -23.73
N TRP A 375 3.28 15.49 -25.06
CA TRP A 375 4.06 14.70 -26.01
C TRP A 375 5.47 15.25 -26.17
N ALA A 376 6.48 14.38 -26.13
CA ALA A 376 7.83 14.66 -26.59
C ALA A 376 8.03 14.05 -27.98
N THR A 377 8.54 14.83 -28.93
CA THR A 377 8.60 14.44 -30.35
C THR A 377 10.02 14.35 -30.89
N VAL A 378 10.29 13.40 -31.78
CA VAL A 378 11.55 13.29 -32.53
C VAL A 378 11.28 12.78 -33.94
N SER A 379 12.16 13.07 -34.90
CA SER A 379 12.08 12.52 -36.24
C SER A 379 13.45 12.05 -36.73
N GLY A 380 13.44 11.09 -37.66
CA GLY A 380 14.64 10.52 -38.24
C GLY A 380 14.33 9.72 -39.50
N LYS A 381 15.35 9.49 -40.32
CA LYS A 381 15.21 8.86 -41.63
C LYS A 381 15.97 7.54 -41.65
N THR A 382 15.31 6.46 -42.08
CA THR A 382 15.99 5.17 -42.31
C THR A 382 17.04 5.30 -43.40
N LEU A 383 18.07 4.45 -43.36
CA LEU A 383 19.11 4.42 -44.38
C LEU A 383 18.55 4.04 -45.75
N ASN A 384 19.24 4.48 -46.81
CA ASN A 384 18.91 4.08 -48.18
C ASN A 384 19.48 2.68 -48.48
N VAL A 385 18.82 1.93 -49.37
CA VAL A 385 19.40 0.72 -49.95
C VAL A 385 20.25 1.14 -51.15
N THR A 386 21.56 0.92 -51.09
CA THR A 386 22.47 1.21 -52.21
C THR A 386 22.65 -0.02 -53.09
N ALA A 387 22.80 0.21 -54.40
CA ALA A 387 23.16 -0.85 -55.35
C ALA A 387 24.42 -1.60 -54.90
N PRO A 388 24.58 -2.89 -55.26
CA PRO A 388 25.80 -3.63 -54.94
C PRO A 388 27.02 -3.01 -55.62
N ALA A 389 28.21 -3.25 -55.07
CA ALA A 389 29.44 -3.00 -55.80
C ALA A 389 29.55 -3.92 -57.03
N ALA A 390 30.29 -3.49 -58.04
CA ALA A 390 30.51 -4.30 -59.24
C ALA A 390 31.13 -5.67 -58.87
N PRO A 391 30.66 -6.79 -59.45
CA PRO A 391 31.25 -8.10 -59.25
C PRO A 391 32.74 -8.13 -59.61
N THR A 392 33.57 -8.71 -58.75
CA THR A 392 35.01 -8.88 -58.97
C THR A 392 35.39 -10.36 -59.15
N GLY A 393 36.56 -10.63 -59.72
CA GLY A 393 37.10 -12.00 -59.83
C GLY A 393 36.50 -12.87 -60.93
N LEU A 394 35.85 -12.29 -61.94
CA LEU A 394 35.36 -13.06 -63.09
C LEU A 394 36.50 -13.75 -63.85
N LYS A 395 36.26 -15.01 -64.21
CA LYS A 395 37.15 -15.81 -65.07
C LYS A 395 36.35 -16.33 -66.25
N ALA A 396 36.77 -16.02 -67.47
CA ALA A 396 36.21 -16.63 -68.68
C ALA A 396 37.01 -17.90 -69.01
N THR A 397 36.32 -19.01 -69.30
CA THR A 397 36.94 -20.27 -69.76
C THR A 397 36.35 -20.64 -71.12
N ALA A 398 37.21 -21.02 -72.08
CA ALA A 398 36.77 -21.36 -73.43
C ALA A 398 35.99 -22.69 -73.45
N GLY A 399 34.84 -22.72 -74.13
CA GLY A 399 34.00 -23.91 -74.34
C GLY A 399 33.68 -24.13 -75.82
N THR A 400 33.36 -25.37 -76.22
CA THR A 400 33.22 -25.81 -77.62
C THR A 400 31.92 -25.41 -78.34
N LYS A 401 31.13 -24.49 -77.76
CA LYS A 401 29.93 -23.93 -78.43
C LYS A 401 29.95 -22.40 -78.33
N GLN A 402 30.31 -21.72 -79.42
CA GLN A 402 29.95 -20.32 -79.59
C GLN A 402 29.24 -20.11 -80.93
N ILE A 403 28.11 -19.42 -80.82
CA ILE A 403 27.20 -18.94 -81.87
C ILE A 403 28.01 -18.21 -82.96
N ALA A 404 27.70 -18.47 -84.23
CA ALA A 404 28.38 -17.97 -85.44
C ALA A 404 29.14 -16.65 -85.27
N LEU A 405 30.47 -16.74 -85.14
CA LEU A 405 31.40 -15.62 -85.05
C LEU A 405 31.93 -15.29 -86.47
N THR A 406 31.77 -14.06 -86.93
CA THR A 406 32.44 -13.57 -88.15
C THR A 406 33.85 -13.06 -87.82
N SER A 407 34.81 -13.28 -88.73
CA SER A 407 36.23 -12.94 -88.49
C SER A 407 36.46 -11.45 -88.24
N ARG A 408 37.27 -11.12 -87.21
CA ARG A 408 37.72 -9.78 -86.75
C ARG A 408 36.92 -9.09 -85.63
N THR A 409 36.14 -9.81 -84.80
CA THR A 409 35.45 -9.22 -83.64
C THR A 409 35.80 -9.90 -82.31
N THR A 410 36.25 -9.13 -81.31
CA THR A 410 36.48 -9.59 -79.93
C THR A 410 35.21 -9.38 -79.10
N TYR A 411 34.72 -10.45 -78.45
CA TYR A 411 33.57 -10.40 -77.54
C TYR A 411 34.05 -10.31 -76.09
N TYR A 412 33.39 -9.47 -75.29
CA TYR A 412 33.64 -9.33 -73.85
C TYR A 412 32.38 -9.73 -73.09
N TYR A 413 32.57 -10.44 -71.98
CA TYR A 413 31.52 -10.67 -71.00
C TYR A 413 31.69 -9.70 -69.84
N VAL A 414 30.56 -9.17 -69.38
CA VAL A 414 30.43 -8.40 -68.14
C VAL A 414 29.31 -9.02 -67.32
N VAL A 415 29.42 -8.96 -66.00
CA VAL A 415 28.36 -9.35 -65.07
C VAL A 415 28.09 -8.18 -64.14
N SER A 416 26.82 -7.93 -63.90
CA SER A 416 26.31 -7.01 -62.89
C SER A 416 25.64 -7.79 -61.76
N ALA A 417 25.59 -7.20 -60.58
CA ALA A 417 24.81 -7.70 -59.45
C ALA A 417 23.63 -6.77 -59.20
N VAL A 418 22.48 -7.32 -58.84
CA VAL A 418 21.24 -6.54 -58.61
C VAL A 418 20.78 -6.77 -57.17
N ASN A 419 20.44 -5.69 -56.47
CA ASN A 419 19.67 -5.73 -55.22
C ASN A 419 18.51 -4.71 -55.28
N ALA A 420 17.78 -4.55 -54.17
CA ALA A 420 16.68 -3.57 -54.10
C ALA A 420 17.10 -2.09 -54.28
N GLY A 421 18.40 -1.79 -54.16
CA GLY A 421 19.00 -0.47 -54.43
C GLY A 421 19.43 -0.26 -55.88
N GLY A 422 19.23 -1.25 -56.76
CA GLY A 422 19.51 -1.18 -58.19
C GLY A 422 20.56 -2.18 -58.67
N GLU A 423 20.91 -2.04 -59.94
CA GLU A 423 21.97 -2.81 -60.59
C GLU A 423 23.34 -2.15 -60.35
N SER A 424 24.35 -2.96 -60.04
CA SER A 424 25.72 -2.50 -59.90
C SER A 424 26.26 -2.00 -61.25
N PRO A 425 27.34 -1.19 -61.26
CA PRO A 425 28.15 -1.07 -62.47
C PRO A 425 28.56 -2.46 -62.97
N ASN A 426 28.76 -2.58 -64.28
CA ASN A 426 29.31 -3.78 -64.90
C ASN A 426 30.67 -4.12 -64.29
N SER A 427 30.96 -5.41 -64.14
CA SER A 427 32.30 -5.89 -63.82
C SER A 427 33.34 -5.42 -64.85
N ALA A 428 34.62 -5.58 -64.51
CA ALA A 428 35.68 -5.53 -65.52
C ALA A 428 35.38 -6.54 -66.64
N LYS A 429 35.68 -6.15 -67.89
CA LYS A 429 35.50 -6.98 -69.08
C LYS A 429 36.42 -8.20 -69.01
N VAL A 430 35.87 -9.39 -69.24
CA VAL A 430 36.66 -10.61 -69.44
C VAL A 430 36.46 -11.15 -70.86
N SER A 431 37.51 -11.69 -71.45
CA SER A 431 37.48 -12.31 -72.78
C SER A 431 38.17 -13.67 -72.73
N ALA A 432 37.76 -14.58 -73.62
CA ALA A 432 38.43 -15.85 -73.85
C ALA A 432 38.55 -16.06 -75.36
N THR A 433 39.71 -16.53 -75.81
CA THR A 433 39.96 -16.89 -77.21
C THR A 433 39.62 -18.36 -77.41
N ALA A 434 38.83 -18.69 -78.43
CA ALA A 434 38.59 -20.08 -78.80
C ALA A 434 39.92 -20.78 -79.14
N LYS A 435 40.07 -22.03 -78.72
CA LYS A 435 41.22 -22.86 -79.07
C LYS A 435 41.03 -23.52 -80.43
#